data_AF-A0A154BPB3-F1
#
_entry.id   AF-A0A154BPB3-F1
#
_cell.length_a   1.000
_cell.length_b   1.000
_cell.length_c   1.000
_cell.angle_alpha   90.00
_cell.angle_beta   90.00
_cell.angle_gamma   90.00
#
_symmetry.space_group_name_H-M   'P 1'
#
loop_
_entity.id
_entity.type
_entity.pdbx_description
1 polymer ?
#
loop_
_entity_poly.entity_id
_entity_poly.type
_entity_poly.pdbx_seq_one_letter_code
_entity_poly.pdbx_strand_id
1 'polypeptide(L)'
;MNNTQSNSGTLDQYSVEVGDTERSVEEIISDIKSYGEPVVRVELSRKATGLNAAGSIITISVAANSIDEKGLKSKLNEAGGCMYQIASVSKQSK
;
A
#
# COMPACT_ATOMS: atom_id res chain seq x y z
N MET A 1 28.04 25.29 -8.49
CA MET A 1 27.63 24.69 -7.21
C MET A 1 26.16 24.33 -7.35
N ASN A 2 25.84 23.10 -7.77
CA ASN A 2 24.46 22.68 -7.92
C ASN A 2 24.06 21.94 -6.65
N ASN A 3 23.42 22.68 -5.74
CA ASN A 3 22.79 22.11 -4.57
C ASN A 3 21.49 21.44 -5.03
N THR A 4 21.56 20.18 -5.42
CA THR A 4 20.37 19.34 -5.53
C THR A 4 19.91 19.07 -4.11
N GLN A 5 19.02 19.92 -3.59
CA GLN A 5 18.27 19.62 -2.38
C GLN A 5 17.53 18.30 -2.64
N SER A 6 18.03 17.22 -2.04
CA SER A 6 17.24 16.02 -1.81
C SER A 6 16.01 16.47 -1.06
N ASN A 7 14.88 16.59 -1.75
CA ASN A 7 13.58 16.63 -1.11
C ASN A 7 13.44 15.25 -0.44
N SER A 8 13.97 15.14 0.77
CA SER A 8 13.58 14.11 1.73
C SER A 8 12.16 14.45 2.15
N GLY A 9 11.23 14.40 1.19
CA GLY A 9 9.81 14.58 1.42
C GLY A 9 9.44 13.56 2.46
N THR A 10 8.95 14.02 3.60
CA THR A 10 8.38 13.14 4.60
C THR A 10 7.36 12.24 3.90
N LEU A 11 7.50 10.93 4.04
CA LEU A 11 6.51 9.97 3.54
C LEU A 11 5.59 9.61 4.70
N ASP A 12 4.30 9.53 4.41
CA ASP A 12 3.36 8.87 5.29
C ASP A 12 3.40 7.37 5.01
N GLN A 13 3.39 6.55 6.06
CA GLN A 13 3.40 5.10 5.96
C GLN A 13 2.09 4.53 6.46
N TYR A 14 1.55 3.57 5.73
CA TYR A 14 0.30 2.91 6.04
C TYR A 14 0.53 1.40 6.10
N SER A 15 0.04 0.78 7.18
CA SER A 15 -0.13 -0.66 7.26
C SER A 15 -1.46 -1.03 6.61
N VAL A 16 -1.40 -1.87 5.59
CA VAL A 16 -2.55 -2.31 4.80
C VAL A 16 -2.71 -3.82 4.94
N GLU A 17 -3.83 -4.25 5.49
CA GLU A 17 -4.18 -5.66 5.56
C GLU A 17 -5.01 -6.05 4.33
N VAL A 18 -4.52 -7.05 3.61
CA VAL A 18 -5.24 -7.64 2.49
C VAL A 18 -6.42 -8.45 3.02
N GLY A 19 -7.61 -8.16 2.53
CA GLY A 19 -8.83 -8.93 2.80
C GLY A 19 -9.00 -10.09 1.84
N ASP A 20 -10.25 -10.42 1.54
CA ASP A 20 -10.57 -11.57 0.68
C ASP A 20 -10.00 -11.41 -0.72
N THR A 21 -9.34 -12.48 -1.18
CA THR A 21 -8.72 -12.56 -2.51
C THR A 21 -8.29 -14.00 -2.81
N GLU A 22 -8.28 -14.35 -4.09
CA GLU A 22 -7.66 -15.58 -4.59
C GLU A 22 -6.21 -15.36 -5.08
N ARG A 23 -5.74 -14.11 -5.07
CA ARG A 23 -4.44 -13.71 -5.60
C ARG A 23 -3.32 -13.95 -4.59
N SER A 24 -2.12 -14.17 -5.11
CA SER A 24 -0.89 -14.18 -4.31
C SER A 24 -0.54 -12.78 -3.81
N VAL A 25 0.24 -12.70 -2.74
CA VAL A 25 0.64 -11.40 -2.18
C VAL A 25 1.60 -10.68 -3.13
N GLU A 26 2.38 -11.43 -3.91
CA GLU A 26 3.28 -10.92 -4.93
C GLU A 26 2.51 -10.27 -6.09
N GLU A 27 1.40 -10.85 -6.55
CA GLU A 27 0.51 -10.23 -7.55
C GLU A 27 -0.07 -8.91 -7.03
N ILE A 28 -0.59 -8.89 -5.81
CA ILE A 28 -1.17 -7.67 -5.21
C ILE A 28 -0.11 -6.58 -5.07
N ILE A 29 1.09 -6.90 -4.59
CA ILE A 29 2.18 -5.92 -4.49
C ILE A 29 2.56 -5.37 -5.87
N SER A 30 2.62 -6.23 -6.89
CA SER A 30 2.93 -5.80 -8.26
C SER A 30 1.85 -4.87 -8.81
N ASP A 31 0.58 -5.18 -8.56
CA ASP A 31 -0.55 -4.37 -9.01
C ASP A 31 -0.55 -2.98 -8.32
N ILE A 32 -0.40 -2.94 -6.99
CA ILE A 32 -0.32 -1.69 -6.23
C ILE A 32 0.84 -0.80 -6.70
N LYS A 33 2.01 -1.40 -7.02
CA LYS A 33 3.16 -0.67 -7.56
C LYS A 33 2.87 -0.06 -8.93
N SER A 34 1.98 -0.67 -9.73
CA SER A 34 1.63 -0.17 -11.06
C SER A 34 0.76 1.08 -11.04
N TYR A 35 0.11 1.39 -9.91
CA TYR A 35 -0.81 2.53 -9.79
C TYR A 35 -0.11 3.89 -9.81
N GLY A 36 1.19 3.94 -9.47
CA GLY A 36 1.93 5.19 -9.36
C GLY A 36 1.39 6.11 -8.27
N GLU A 37 1.51 7.43 -8.47
CA GLU A 37 1.20 8.44 -7.45
C GLU A 37 -0.21 8.29 -6.83
N PRO A 38 -0.36 8.40 -5.49
CA PRO A 38 0.65 8.84 -4.54
C PRO A 38 1.51 7.70 -3.96
N VAL A 39 1.45 6.48 -4.51
CA VAL A 39 2.20 5.33 -4.00
C VAL A 39 3.67 5.45 -4.43
N VAL A 40 4.55 5.66 -3.46
CA VAL A 40 6.00 5.82 -3.66
C VAL A 40 6.72 4.49 -3.43
N ARG A 41 6.31 3.72 -2.42
CA ARG A 41 6.94 2.44 -2.06
C ARG A 41 5.90 1.46 -1.54
N VAL A 42 6.10 0.18 -1.85
CA VAL A 42 5.24 -0.93 -1.41
C VAL A 42 6.13 -2.08 -0.94
N GLU A 43 5.93 -2.53 0.29
CA GLU A 43 6.74 -3.57 0.93
C GLU A 43 5.87 -4.61 1.63
N LEU A 44 6.26 -5.88 1.52
CA LEU A 44 5.64 -6.94 2.31
C LEU A 44 6.16 -6.88 3.74
N SER A 45 5.28 -6.59 4.70
CA SER A 45 5.64 -6.59 6.13
C SER A 45 5.38 -7.94 6.78
N ARG A 46 4.27 -8.59 6.42
CA ARG A 46 3.93 -9.93 6.91
C ARG A 46 3.19 -10.70 5.83
N LYS A 47 3.68 -11.91 5.52
CA LYS A 47 2.94 -12.87 4.69
C LYS A 47 2.01 -13.70 5.56
N ALA A 48 0.75 -13.87 5.13
CA ALA A 48 -0.15 -14.83 5.75
C ALA A 48 0.32 -16.27 5.50
N THR A 49 -0.09 -17.22 6.35
CA THR A 49 0.28 -18.64 6.23
C THR A 49 -0.57 -19.41 5.22
N GLY A 50 -1.52 -18.75 4.55
CA GLY A 50 -2.44 -19.34 3.58
C GLY A 50 -1.88 -19.42 2.15
N LEU A 51 -2.71 -19.96 1.23
CA LEU A 51 -2.39 -20.07 -0.19
C LEU A 51 -2.53 -18.75 -0.95
N ASN A 52 -3.38 -17.84 -0.44
CA ASN A 52 -3.65 -16.53 -1.01
C ASN A 52 -3.13 -15.42 -0.09
N ALA A 53 -3.26 -14.18 -0.53
CA ALA A 53 -2.76 -13.03 0.20
C ALA A 53 -3.64 -12.60 1.39
N ALA A 54 -4.84 -13.19 1.60
CA ALA A 54 -5.75 -12.76 2.65
C ALA A 54 -5.09 -12.81 4.05
N GLY A 55 -5.19 -11.72 4.80
CA GLY A 55 -4.52 -11.51 6.10
C GLY A 55 -3.03 -11.11 6.01
N SER A 56 -2.47 -10.94 4.81
CA SER A 56 -1.11 -10.40 4.65
C SER A 56 -1.09 -8.90 4.92
N ILE A 57 0.03 -8.40 5.45
CA ILE A 57 0.23 -6.99 5.77
C ILE A 57 1.28 -6.41 4.82
N ILE A 58 0.88 -5.36 4.11
CA ILE A 58 1.72 -4.59 3.20
C ILE A 58 1.92 -3.20 3.80
N THR A 59 3.16 -2.72 3.84
CA THR A 59 3.45 -1.31 4.14
C THR A 59 3.48 -0.53 2.84
N ILE A 60 2.65 0.51 2.77
CA ILE A 60 2.61 1.46 1.64
C ILE A 60 3.14 2.80 2.12
N SER A 61 4.17 3.32 1.46
CA SER A 61 4.65 4.68 1.66
C SER A 61 4.09 5.59 0.57
N VAL A 62 3.51 6.71 0.98
CA VAL A 62 2.94 7.73 0.09
C VAL A 62 3.52 9.10 0.40
N ALA A 63 3.40 10.05 -0.52
CA ALA A 63 3.77 11.44 -0.25
C ALA A 63 2.98 11.97 0.99
N ALA A 64 3.64 12.65 1.93
CA ALA A 64 2.97 13.12 3.14
C ALA A 64 1.77 14.03 2.83
N ASN A 65 0.70 13.86 3.59
CA ASN A 65 -0.56 14.60 3.47
C ASN A 65 -1.25 14.49 2.10
N SER A 66 -0.87 13.51 1.26
CA SER A 66 -1.47 13.31 -0.07
C SER A 66 -2.77 12.51 -0.05
N ILE A 67 -2.93 11.62 0.93
CA ILE A 67 -4.09 10.74 1.08
C ILE A 67 -4.19 10.30 2.54
N ASP A 68 -5.41 10.08 3.05
CA ASP A 68 -5.67 9.53 4.38
C ASP A 68 -5.97 8.01 4.32
N GLU A 69 -6.14 7.37 5.47
CA GLU A 69 -6.43 5.93 5.57
C GLU A 69 -7.66 5.53 4.76
N LYS A 70 -8.73 6.33 4.84
CA LYS A 70 -10.01 6.05 4.18
C LYS A 70 -9.88 6.20 2.66
N GLY A 71 -9.23 7.26 2.21
CA GLY A 71 -8.95 7.51 0.79
C GLY A 71 -8.07 6.43 0.20
N LEU A 72 -7.01 6.02 0.92
CA LEU A 72 -6.13 4.95 0.46
C LEU A 72 -6.88 3.62 0.36
N LYS A 73 -7.71 3.29 1.36
CA LYS A 73 -8.57 2.09 1.31
C LYS A 73 -9.52 2.12 0.11
N SER A 74 -10.20 3.26 -0.13
CA SER A 74 -11.12 3.40 -1.28
C SER A 74 -10.39 3.21 -2.59
N LYS A 75 -9.26 3.90 -2.79
CA LYS A 75 -8.46 3.84 -4.02
C LYS A 75 -7.96 2.42 -4.30
N LEU A 76 -7.49 1.70 -3.29
CA LEU A 76 -7.03 0.32 -3.45
C LEU A 76 -8.16 -0.66 -3.76
N ASN A 77 -9.34 -0.48 -3.17
CA ASN A 77 -10.51 -1.31 -3.47
C ASN A 77 -11.10 -1.02 -4.86
N GLU A 78 -11.12 0.25 -5.27
CA GLU A 78 -11.54 0.66 -6.61
C GLU A 78 -10.62 0.08 -7.68
N ALA A 79 -9.31 0.16 -7.47
CA ALA A 79 -8.33 -0.35 -8.42
C ALA A 79 -8.22 -1.88 -8.42
N GLY A 80 -8.29 -2.52 -7.25
CA GLY A 80 -8.34 -3.97 -7.12
C GLY A 80 -9.62 -4.60 -7.68
N GLY A 81 -10.71 -3.84 -7.74
CA GLY A 81 -11.99 -4.27 -8.29
C GLY A 81 -12.47 -5.58 -7.65
N CYS A 82 -12.76 -6.58 -8.47
CA CYS A 82 -13.14 -7.91 -7.98
C CYS A 82 -11.96 -8.82 -7.61
N MET A 83 -10.70 -8.40 -7.85
CA MET A 83 -9.53 -9.26 -7.67
C MET A 83 -9.09 -9.37 -6.21
N TYR A 84 -9.19 -8.29 -5.45
CA TYR A 84 -8.90 -8.26 -4.02
C TYR A 84 -9.65 -7.12 -3.34
N GLN A 85 -9.79 -7.24 -2.02
CA GLN A 85 -10.29 -6.17 -1.15
C GLN A 85 -9.29 -5.88 -0.03
N ILE A 86 -9.34 -4.67 0.52
CA ILE A 86 -8.55 -4.25 1.67
C ILE A 86 -9.41 -4.41 2.93
N ALA A 87 -8.92 -5.20 3.88
CA ALA A 87 -9.59 -5.39 5.17
C ALA A 87 -9.43 -4.15 6.05
N SER A 88 -8.20 -3.67 6.22
CA SER A 88 -7.90 -2.54 7.09
C SER A 88 -6.74 -1.69 6.55
N VAL A 89 -6.76 -0.40 6.87
CA VAL A 89 -5.67 0.55 6.63
C VAL A 89 -5.46 1.33 7.92
N SER A 90 -4.22 1.40 8.40
CA SER A 90 -3.85 2.21 9.56
C SER A 90 -2.57 2.99 9.28
N LYS A 91 -2.58 4.29 9.58
CA LYS A 91 -1.37 5.10 9.49
C LYS A 91 -0.38 4.64 10.56
N GLN A 92 0.86 4.42 10.16
CA GLN A 92 1.94 4.14 11.09
C GLN A 92 2.39 5.47 11.69
N SER A 93 2.15 5.65 12.98
CA SER A 93 2.75 6.75 13.73
C SER A 93 4.27 6.58 13.73
N LYS A 94 5.00 7.66 13.43
CA LYS A 94 6.44 7.72 13.66
C LYS A 94 6.77 7.58 15.15
#